data_AF-H4F9K0-F1
#
_entry.id   AF-H4F9K0-F1
#
_cell.length_a   1.000
_cell.length_b   1.000
_cell.length_c   1.000
_cell.angle_alpha   90.00
_cell.angle_beta   90.00
_cell.angle_gamma   90.00
#
_symmetry.space_group_name_H-M   'P 1'
#
loop_
_entity.id
_entity.type
_entity.pdbx_description
1 polymer ?
#
loop_
_entity_poly.entity_id
_entity_poly.type
_entity_poly.pdbx_seq_one_letter_code
_entity_poly.pdbx_strand_id
1 'polypeptide(L)'
;MEGNQPVRFLVILSTDESGDVSASAVTLGRIAPPYYLFKDHGAEVVLATLTGGYPRLPDFRETEPHEKSLRRFFLDRAARDDLADTLAADQIVAEDFDAALCLGFSGALWGNHNNSVATILTTLLETGKPVAVIPGNAVEITPHGAGDGLLIFGDSDNAPITAAHALLAIVNERRNHVA
;
A
#
# COMPACT_ATOMS: atom_id res chain seq x y z
N MET A 1 25.84 6.11 -17.87
CA MET A 1 25.52 6.67 -16.55
C MET A 1 24.07 6.30 -16.28
N GLU A 2 23.82 5.07 -15.84
CA GLU A 2 22.48 4.70 -15.38
C GLU A 2 22.28 5.44 -14.05
N GLY A 3 21.51 6.53 -14.09
CA GLY A 3 21.05 7.17 -12.88
C GLY A 3 20.25 6.13 -12.10
N ASN A 4 20.64 5.89 -10.85
CA ASN A 4 19.95 4.95 -9.97
C ASN A 4 18.45 5.27 -9.99
N GLN A 5 17.64 4.37 -10.58
CA GLN A 5 16.19 4.54 -10.65
C GLN A 5 15.64 4.71 -9.23
N PRO A 6 14.67 5.61 -8.98
CA PRO A 6 14.12 5.78 -7.64
C PRO A 6 13.51 4.46 -7.13
N VAL A 7 13.45 4.28 -5.80
CA VAL A 7 12.63 3.21 -5.21
C VAL A 7 11.18 3.48 -5.54
N ARG A 8 10.44 2.48 -6.00
CA ARG A 8 9.01 2.58 -6.34
C ARG A 8 8.19 1.72 -5.40
N PHE A 9 7.35 2.34 -4.57
CA PHE A 9 6.38 1.66 -3.73
C PHE A 9 4.98 1.70 -4.37
N LEU A 10 4.34 0.54 -4.45
CA LEU A 10 2.92 0.44 -4.74
C LEU A 10 2.12 0.47 -3.43
N VAL A 11 1.15 1.37 -3.31
CA VAL A 11 0.23 1.40 -2.17
C VAL A 11 -1.19 1.13 -2.66
N ILE A 12 -1.71 -0.05 -2.34
CA ILE A 12 -3.05 -0.47 -2.73
C ILE A 12 -4.03 -0.13 -1.61
N LEU A 13 -5.06 0.63 -1.96
CA LEU A 13 -6.16 1.02 -1.10
C LEU A 13 -7.35 0.11 -1.40
N SER A 14 -7.46 -0.99 -0.65
CA SER A 14 -8.54 -1.98 -0.81
C SER A 14 -9.72 -1.55 0.06
N THR A 15 -10.58 -0.71 -0.51
CA THR A 15 -11.82 -0.27 0.14
C THR A 15 -12.94 -1.27 -0.13
N ASP A 16 -13.72 -1.61 0.89
CA ASP A 16 -14.96 -2.38 0.69
C ASP A 16 -16.03 -1.47 0.08
N GLU A 17 -16.41 -1.75 -1.17
CA GLU A 17 -17.44 -1.01 -1.91
C GLU A 17 -18.87 -1.34 -1.42
N SER A 18 -19.04 -2.39 -0.63
CA SER A 18 -20.35 -2.95 -0.24
C SER A 18 -20.83 -2.57 1.17
N GLY A 19 -20.02 -1.84 1.94
CA GLY A 19 -20.23 -1.60 3.37
C GLY A 19 -20.36 -0.13 3.81
N ASP A 20 -20.48 0.07 5.11
CA ASP A 20 -20.46 1.39 5.76
C ASP A 20 -19.06 2.01 5.66
N VAL A 21 -18.96 3.12 4.92
CA VAL A 21 -17.70 3.84 4.67
C VAL A 21 -17.05 4.31 5.99
N SER A 22 -17.81 4.53 7.06
CA SER A 22 -17.30 4.93 8.37
C SER A 22 -16.48 3.84 9.08
N ALA A 23 -16.67 2.57 8.72
CA ALA A 23 -15.94 1.43 9.24
C ALA A 23 -14.75 1.00 8.35
N SER A 24 -14.41 1.79 7.33
CA SER A 24 -13.31 1.45 6.43
C SER A 24 -11.97 1.38 7.16
N ALA A 25 -11.25 0.27 6.98
CA ALA A 25 -9.86 0.14 7.42
C ALA A 25 -8.89 1.04 6.62
N VAL A 26 -9.35 1.62 5.52
CA VAL A 26 -8.63 2.58 4.69
C VAL A 26 -9.08 3.98 5.05
N THR A 27 -8.30 4.65 5.90
CA THR A 27 -8.53 6.04 6.33
C THR A 27 -7.32 6.90 5.99
N LEU A 28 -7.51 8.23 5.90
CA LEU A 28 -6.39 9.13 5.61
C LEU A 28 -5.28 9.05 6.67
N GLY A 29 -5.65 8.82 7.93
CA GLY A 29 -4.69 8.60 9.03
C GLY A 29 -3.84 7.34 8.87
N ARG A 30 -4.31 6.34 8.10
CA ARG A 30 -3.54 5.13 7.77
C ARG A 30 -2.76 5.25 6.46
N ILE A 31 -3.18 6.13 5.55
CA ILE A 31 -2.52 6.39 4.25
C ILE A 31 -1.36 7.38 4.40
N ALA A 32 -1.60 8.53 5.04
CA ALA A 32 -0.65 9.64 5.03
C ALA A 32 0.70 9.31 5.70
N PRO A 33 0.76 8.60 6.85
CA PRO A 33 2.04 8.28 7.47
C PRO A 33 2.98 7.44 6.59
N PRO A 34 2.56 6.26 6.04
CA PRO A 34 3.45 5.49 5.17
C PRO A 34 3.75 6.20 3.84
N TYR A 35 2.78 6.91 3.26
CA TYR A 35 2.99 7.71 2.04
C TYR A 35 4.14 8.71 2.22
N TYR A 36 4.11 9.48 3.31
CA TYR A 36 5.16 10.46 3.57
C TYR A 36 6.47 9.84 4.02
N LEU A 37 6.44 8.70 4.74
CA LEU A 37 7.68 7.98 5.07
C LEU A 37 8.45 7.61 3.80
N PHE A 38 7.77 7.08 2.79
CA PHE A 38 8.38 6.70 1.52
C PHE A 38 8.89 7.93 0.73
N LYS A 39 8.04 8.97 0.57
CA LYS A 39 8.42 10.19 -0.15
C LYS A 39 9.60 10.90 0.51
N ASP A 40 9.65 10.95 1.85
CA ASP A 40 10.74 11.59 2.60
C ASP A 40 12.08 10.84 2.46
N HIS A 41 12.06 9.58 2.00
CA HIS A 41 13.25 8.80 1.64
C HIS A 41 13.52 8.78 0.13
N GLY A 42 12.91 9.70 -0.63
CA GLY A 42 13.16 9.85 -2.06
C GLY A 42 12.54 8.73 -2.92
N ALA A 43 11.65 7.93 -2.36
CA ALA A 43 10.92 6.93 -3.12
C ALA A 43 9.75 7.58 -3.90
N GLU A 44 9.50 7.05 -5.08
CA GLU A 44 8.26 7.23 -5.80
C GLU A 44 7.18 6.35 -5.16
N VAL A 45 5.99 6.93 -4.96
CA VAL A 45 4.84 6.22 -4.38
C VAL A 45 3.71 6.31 -5.38
N VAL A 46 3.16 5.17 -5.76
CA VAL A 46 2.00 5.06 -6.63
C VAL A 46 0.83 4.55 -5.80
N LEU A 47 -0.26 5.31 -5.79
CA LEU A 47 -1.50 4.91 -5.14
C LEU A 47 -2.39 4.16 -6.14
N ALA A 48 -3.02 3.09 -5.69
CA ALA A 48 -3.93 2.30 -6.51
C ALA A 48 -5.20 1.89 -5.77
N THR A 49 -6.28 1.72 -6.52
CA THR A 49 -7.55 1.13 -6.07
C THR A 49 -7.98 0.06 -7.06
N LEU A 50 -9.07 -0.67 -6.76
CA LEU A 50 -9.55 -1.70 -7.67
C LEU A 50 -9.94 -1.12 -9.05
N THR A 51 -10.64 0.01 -9.06
CA THR A 51 -11.23 0.63 -10.25
C THR A 51 -10.53 1.92 -10.69
N GLY A 52 -9.53 2.39 -9.95
CA GLY A 52 -8.84 3.65 -10.18
C GLY A 52 -9.63 4.88 -9.69
N GLY A 53 -9.01 6.04 -9.77
CA GLY A 53 -9.58 7.31 -9.31
C GLY A 53 -9.66 7.43 -7.78
N TYR A 54 -10.50 8.31 -7.28
CA TYR A 54 -10.56 8.62 -5.85
C TYR A 54 -11.18 7.46 -5.04
N PRO A 55 -10.49 6.91 -4.02
CA PRO A 55 -11.02 5.83 -3.18
C PRO A 55 -12.22 6.27 -2.34
N ARG A 56 -13.15 5.35 -2.05
CA ARG A 56 -14.17 5.58 -1.03
C ARG A 56 -13.53 5.63 0.37
N LEU A 57 -13.40 6.83 0.92
CA LEU A 57 -12.84 7.08 2.26
C LEU A 57 -13.89 7.70 3.19
N PRO A 58 -13.78 7.48 4.52
CA PRO A 58 -14.56 8.23 5.51
C PRO A 58 -14.37 9.75 5.35
N ASP A 59 -15.36 10.55 5.74
CA ASP A 59 -15.23 12.01 5.70
C ASP A 59 -14.14 12.49 6.68
N PHE A 60 -13.17 13.23 6.14
CA PHE A 60 -12.04 13.76 6.91
C PHE A 60 -12.42 14.99 7.74
N ARG A 61 -13.59 15.60 7.49
CA ARG A 61 -14.03 16.82 8.18
C ARG A 61 -14.24 16.63 9.69
N GLU A 62 -14.47 15.38 10.12
CA GLU A 62 -14.58 15.03 11.54
C GLU A 62 -13.23 14.61 12.15
N THR A 63 -12.19 14.47 11.32
CA THR A 63 -10.85 14.11 11.76
C THR A 63 -10.04 15.39 11.97
N GLU A 64 -10.00 15.88 13.21
CA GLU A 64 -9.04 16.90 13.60
C GLU A 64 -7.62 16.42 13.25
N PRO A 65 -6.82 17.17 12.47
CA PRO A 65 -5.49 16.73 12.05
C PRO A 65 -4.51 16.91 13.22
N HIS A 66 -4.67 16.08 14.25
CA HIS A 66 -3.77 16.01 15.39
C HIS A 66 -2.39 15.49 14.98
N GLU A 67 -2.33 14.66 13.94
CA GLU A 67 -1.09 14.09 13.40
C GLU A 67 -0.40 15.00 12.38
N LYS A 68 0.94 15.02 12.40
CA LYS A 68 1.77 15.85 11.49
C LYS A 68 1.58 15.48 10.02
N SER A 69 1.45 14.18 9.74
CA SER A 69 1.21 13.61 8.41
C SER A 69 -0.10 14.11 7.80
N LEU A 70 -1.19 14.13 8.58
CA LEU A 70 -2.50 14.65 8.15
C LEU A 70 -2.45 16.14 7.84
N ARG A 71 -1.85 16.96 8.73
CA ARG A 71 -1.69 18.40 8.46
C ARG A 71 -0.91 18.65 7.16
N ARG A 72 0.14 17.87 6.93
CA ARG A 72 0.91 17.95 5.69
C ARG A 72 0.05 17.58 4.48
N PHE A 73 -0.70 16.47 4.56
CA PHE A 73 -1.58 16.01 3.48
C PHE A 73 -2.59 17.07 3.04
N PHE A 74 -3.26 17.74 3.98
CA PHE A 74 -4.23 18.79 3.64
C PHE A 74 -3.60 19.98 2.88
N LEU A 75 -2.33 20.27 3.14
CA LEU A 75 -1.59 21.37 2.50
C LEU A 75 -0.87 20.94 1.21
N ASP A 76 -0.69 19.65 0.99
CA ASP A 76 0.06 19.08 -0.11
C ASP A 76 -0.87 18.79 -1.29
N ARG A 77 -0.78 19.60 -2.33
CA ARG A 77 -1.58 19.41 -3.54
C ARG A 77 -1.19 18.14 -4.28
N ALA A 78 0.09 17.82 -4.37
CA ALA A 78 0.54 16.65 -5.12
C ALA A 78 0.04 15.36 -4.47
N ALA A 79 0.10 15.26 -3.14
CA ALA A 79 -0.44 14.10 -2.43
C ALA A 79 -1.96 13.94 -2.59
N ARG A 80 -2.69 15.05 -2.68
CA ARG A 80 -4.14 15.03 -2.93
C ARG A 80 -4.47 14.66 -4.37
N ASP A 81 -3.67 15.11 -5.33
CA ASP A 81 -3.81 14.74 -6.74
C ASP A 81 -3.47 13.24 -6.92
N ASP A 82 -2.40 12.73 -6.31
CA ASP A 82 -2.05 11.29 -6.27
C ASP A 82 -3.19 10.44 -5.70
N LEU A 83 -3.90 10.92 -4.66
CA LEU A 83 -5.05 10.21 -4.06
C LEU A 83 -6.31 10.32 -4.94
N ALA A 84 -6.46 11.39 -5.71
CA ALA A 84 -7.62 11.59 -6.58
C ALA A 84 -7.54 10.83 -7.89
N ASP A 85 -6.33 10.54 -8.36
CA ASP A 85 -6.07 9.86 -9.62
C ASP A 85 -5.29 8.56 -9.38
N THR A 86 -5.82 7.69 -8.52
CA THR A 86 -5.20 6.38 -8.27
C THR A 86 -5.25 5.51 -9.51
N LEU A 87 -4.22 4.68 -9.71
CA LEU A 87 -4.26 3.67 -10.77
C LEU A 87 -5.32 2.61 -10.47
N ALA A 88 -5.97 2.13 -11.52
CA ALA A 88 -6.79 0.93 -11.45
C ALA A 88 -5.93 -0.32 -11.36
N ALA A 89 -6.46 -1.39 -10.78
CA ALA A 89 -5.71 -2.62 -10.58
C ALA A 89 -5.22 -3.26 -11.88
N ASP A 90 -5.96 -3.09 -12.98
CA ASP A 90 -5.61 -3.59 -14.32
C ASP A 90 -4.52 -2.76 -15.03
N GLN A 91 -4.17 -1.59 -14.49
CA GLN A 91 -3.08 -0.74 -14.98
C GLN A 91 -1.74 -1.04 -14.31
N ILE A 92 -1.73 -1.90 -13.28
CA ILE A 92 -0.55 -2.18 -12.47
C ILE A 92 0.29 -3.27 -13.13
N VAL A 93 1.54 -2.94 -13.41
CA VAL A 93 2.59 -3.90 -13.76
C VAL A 93 3.45 -4.13 -12.52
N ALA A 94 3.33 -5.32 -11.92
CA ALA A 94 3.98 -5.63 -10.64
C ALA A 94 5.52 -5.51 -10.70
N GLU A 95 6.09 -5.74 -11.87
CA GLU A 95 7.52 -5.67 -12.16
C GLU A 95 8.09 -4.26 -11.95
N ASP A 96 7.28 -3.20 -12.09
CA ASP A 96 7.70 -1.80 -11.99
C ASP A 96 7.91 -1.30 -10.54
N PHE A 97 7.58 -2.11 -9.54
CA PHE A 97 7.63 -1.73 -8.13
C PHE A 97 8.69 -2.52 -7.36
N ASP A 98 9.37 -1.90 -6.39
CA ASP A 98 10.30 -2.63 -5.52
C ASP A 98 9.58 -3.36 -4.38
N ALA A 99 8.40 -2.89 -4.00
CA ALA A 99 7.60 -3.42 -2.88
C ALA A 99 6.15 -2.92 -2.94
N ALA A 100 5.26 -3.57 -2.18
CA ALA A 100 3.88 -3.07 -2.01
C ALA A 100 3.39 -3.04 -0.55
N LEU A 101 2.54 -2.07 -0.26
CA LEU A 101 1.74 -1.97 0.96
C LEU A 101 0.25 -2.00 0.58
N CYS A 102 -0.48 -2.99 1.03
CA CYS A 102 -1.93 -3.08 0.87
C CYS A 102 -2.64 -2.73 2.17
N LEU A 103 -3.52 -1.74 2.13
CA LEU A 103 -4.36 -1.32 3.24
C LEU A 103 -5.79 -1.80 3.01
N GLY A 104 -6.40 -2.39 4.05
CA GLY A 104 -7.81 -2.79 4.05
C GLY A 104 -8.11 -4.09 3.30
N PHE A 105 -7.09 -4.89 2.98
CA PHE A 105 -7.29 -6.14 2.27
C PHE A 105 -8.31 -7.03 2.97
N SER A 106 -9.26 -7.57 2.22
CA SER A 106 -10.25 -8.52 2.69
C SER A 106 -10.37 -9.66 1.69
N GLY A 107 -10.45 -10.90 2.19
CA GLY A 107 -10.47 -12.12 1.39
C GLY A 107 -9.23 -12.98 1.55
N ALA A 108 -9.11 -13.98 0.68
CA ALA A 108 -7.98 -14.90 0.66
C ALA A 108 -6.88 -14.37 -0.26
N LEU A 109 -5.63 -14.40 0.21
CA LEU A 109 -4.48 -13.97 -0.59
C LEU A 109 -4.11 -15.00 -1.67
N TRP A 110 -4.27 -16.29 -1.36
CA TRP A 110 -4.02 -17.40 -2.29
C TRP A 110 -5.29 -18.16 -2.60
N GLY A 111 -5.35 -18.73 -3.81
CA GLY A 111 -6.46 -19.53 -4.29
C GLY A 111 -6.98 -19.04 -5.65
N ASN A 112 -7.97 -19.75 -6.18
CA ASN A 112 -8.57 -19.40 -7.47
C ASN A 112 -9.60 -18.29 -7.26
N HIS A 113 -9.14 -17.04 -7.25
CA HIS A 113 -9.98 -15.87 -7.02
C HIS A 113 -9.89 -14.90 -8.19
N ASN A 114 -11.04 -14.36 -8.60
CA ASN A 114 -11.09 -13.21 -9.52
C ASN A 114 -10.85 -11.89 -8.75
N ASN A 115 -9.87 -11.89 -7.84
CA ASN A 115 -9.51 -10.73 -7.03
C ASN A 115 -8.20 -10.15 -7.56
N SER A 116 -8.29 -9.08 -8.35
CA SER A 116 -7.14 -8.43 -8.97
C SER A 116 -6.09 -7.98 -7.94
N VAL A 117 -6.51 -7.56 -6.75
CA VAL A 117 -5.58 -7.16 -5.67
C VAL A 117 -4.76 -8.37 -5.21
N ALA A 118 -5.40 -9.52 -4.93
CA ALA A 118 -4.70 -10.72 -4.52
C ALA A 118 -3.66 -11.14 -5.58
N THR A 119 -4.05 -11.12 -6.86
CA THR A 119 -3.15 -11.43 -7.99
C THR A 119 -1.91 -10.55 -7.99
N ILE A 120 -2.07 -9.22 -7.86
CA ILE A 120 -0.92 -8.29 -7.83
C ILE A 120 0.02 -8.62 -6.66
N LEU A 121 -0.54 -8.82 -5.46
CA LEU A 121 0.24 -9.11 -4.27
C LEU A 121 1.00 -10.43 -4.40
N THR A 122 0.37 -11.48 -4.93
CA THR A 122 1.02 -12.77 -5.15
C THR A 122 2.10 -12.70 -6.21
N THR A 123 1.89 -11.95 -7.31
CA THR A 123 2.92 -11.75 -8.34
C THR A 123 4.15 -11.02 -7.79
N LEU A 124 3.95 -10.02 -6.93
CA LEU A 124 5.06 -9.36 -6.24
C LEU A 124 5.84 -10.35 -5.35
N LEU A 125 5.13 -11.17 -4.57
CA LEU A 125 5.75 -12.18 -3.72
C LEU A 125 6.53 -13.23 -4.54
N GLU A 126 5.95 -13.72 -5.64
CA GLU A 126 6.59 -14.69 -6.54
C GLU A 126 7.81 -14.12 -7.25
N THR A 127 7.84 -12.82 -7.52
CA THR A 127 9.01 -12.12 -8.07
C THR A 127 10.01 -11.68 -7.01
N GLY A 128 9.86 -12.21 -5.79
CA GLY A 128 10.78 -12.00 -4.69
C GLY A 128 10.59 -10.69 -3.94
N LYS A 129 9.60 -9.86 -4.26
CA LYS A 129 9.44 -8.51 -3.70
C LYS A 129 8.70 -8.56 -2.34
N PRO A 130 9.07 -7.71 -1.37
CA PRO A 130 8.39 -7.69 -0.09
C PRO A 130 7.02 -7.01 -0.22
N VAL A 131 6.04 -7.59 0.45
CA VAL A 131 4.65 -7.13 0.46
C VAL A 131 4.18 -7.02 1.90
N ALA A 132 3.57 -5.89 2.25
CA ALA A 132 2.86 -5.72 3.51
C ALA A 132 1.35 -5.71 3.29
N VAL A 133 0.61 -6.45 4.12
CA VAL A 133 -0.85 -6.49 4.09
C VAL A 133 -1.39 -6.10 5.46
N ILE A 134 -2.17 -5.03 5.48
CA ILE A 134 -2.94 -4.58 6.65
C ILE A 134 -4.41 -4.97 6.40
N PRO A 135 -4.99 -5.84 7.22
CA PRO A 135 -6.32 -6.38 6.98
C PRO A 135 -7.40 -5.31 7.19
N GLY A 136 -8.51 -5.50 6.47
CA GLY A 136 -9.80 -4.88 6.75
C GLY A 136 -10.62 -5.75 7.71
N ASN A 137 -11.63 -6.44 7.18
CA ASN A 137 -12.60 -7.20 8.00
C ASN A 137 -12.16 -8.64 8.26
N ALA A 138 -11.90 -9.40 7.20
CA ALA A 138 -11.54 -10.80 7.27
C ALA A 138 -10.47 -11.10 6.23
N VAL A 139 -9.32 -11.60 6.68
CA VAL A 139 -8.23 -12.01 5.81
C VAL A 139 -7.93 -13.47 6.06
N GLU A 140 -7.85 -14.22 4.97
CA GLU A 140 -7.43 -15.62 4.99
C GLU A 140 -6.01 -15.72 4.40
N ILE A 141 -5.04 -15.94 5.28
CA ILE A 141 -3.64 -16.21 4.93
C ILE A 141 -3.44 -17.71 5.08
N THR A 142 -3.98 -18.49 4.14
CA THR A 142 -3.72 -19.94 4.11
C THR A 142 -2.30 -20.20 3.60
N PRO A 143 -1.60 -21.20 4.15
CA PRO A 143 -0.15 -21.29 4.06
C PRO A 143 0.31 -21.85 2.70
N HIS A 144 0.44 -20.99 1.70
CA HIS A 144 1.31 -21.26 0.54
C HIS A 144 2.69 -20.60 0.68
N GLY A 145 2.87 -19.77 1.71
CA GLY A 145 4.13 -19.06 1.97
C GLY A 145 4.35 -17.90 1.00
N ALA A 146 5.34 -17.05 1.30
CA ALA A 146 5.61 -15.82 0.55
C ALA A 146 6.37 -16.04 -0.78
N GLY A 147 6.50 -17.29 -1.25
CA GLY A 147 7.40 -17.64 -2.35
C GLY A 147 8.84 -17.21 -2.06
N ASP A 148 9.47 -16.55 -3.04
CA ASP A 148 10.80 -15.94 -2.91
C ASP A 148 10.77 -14.57 -2.21
N GLY A 149 9.58 -14.04 -1.95
CA GLY A 149 9.34 -12.74 -1.35
C GLY A 149 9.28 -12.74 0.17
N LEU A 150 8.75 -11.65 0.73
CA LEU A 150 8.48 -11.55 2.16
C LEU A 150 7.10 -10.95 2.39
N LEU A 151 6.25 -11.68 3.12
CA LEU A 151 4.94 -11.17 3.54
C LEU A 151 5.03 -10.61 4.96
N ILE A 152 4.69 -9.34 5.11
CA ILE A 152 4.53 -8.65 6.39
C ILE A 152 3.04 -8.50 6.64
N PHE A 153 2.58 -8.94 7.81
CA PHE A 153 1.18 -8.83 8.21
C PHE A 153 1.08 -8.12 9.55
N GLY A 154 0.10 -7.22 9.70
CA GLY A 154 -0.14 -6.54 10.97
C GLY A 154 -1.54 -5.97 11.04
N ASP A 155 -2.17 -6.08 12.21
CA ASP A 155 -3.58 -5.75 12.46
C ASP A 155 -3.78 -4.60 13.47
N SER A 156 -2.70 -4.01 13.98
CA SER A 156 -2.73 -2.88 14.92
C SER A 156 -2.91 -1.52 14.22
N ASP A 157 -3.27 -0.49 15.00
CA ASP A 157 -3.37 0.88 14.49
C ASP A 157 -2.06 1.44 13.94
N ASN A 158 -0.92 1.04 14.53
CA ASN A 158 0.41 1.43 14.06
C ASN A 158 0.98 0.50 12.97
N ALA A 159 0.23 -0.52 12.56
CA ALA A 159 0.70 -1.48 11.57
C ALA A 159 1.06 -0.84 10.22
N PRO A 160 0.30 0.13 9.67
CA PRO A 160 0.66 0.77 8.40
C PRO A 160 2.05 1.43 8.42
N ILE A 161 2.34 2.25 9.43
CA ILE A 161 3.64 2.94 9.52
C ILE A 161 4.78 1.97 9.84
N THR A 162 4.54 0.98 10.70
CA THR A 162 5.54 -0.04 11.05
C THR A 162 5.90 -0.91 9.85
N ALA A 163 4.89 -1.32 9.09
CA ALA A 163 5.08 -2.07 7.85
C ALA A 163 5.84 -1.26 6.81
N ALA A 164 5.55 0.04 6.66
CA ALA A 164 6.29 0.90 5.74
C ALA A 164 7.77 1.05 6.12
N HIS A 165 8.09 1.16 7.41
CA HIS A 165 9.48 1.12 7.88
C HIS A 165 10.18 -0.19 7.51
N ALA A 166 9.50 -1.34 7.72
CA ALA A 166 10.05 -2.64 7.37
C ALA A 166 10.29 -2.77 5.86
N LEU A 167 9.31 -2.40 5.02
CA LEU A 167 9.45 -2.42 3.56
C LEU A 167 10.62 -1.54 3.10
N LEU A 168 10.73 -0.32 3.63
CA LEU A 168 11.81 0.60 3.31
C LEU A 168 13.18 0.02 3.68
N ALA A 169 13.31 -0.56 4.86
CA ALA A 169 14.55 -1.20 5.30
C ALA A 169 14.95 -2.37 4.38
N ILE A 170 14.00 -3.23 4.03
CA ILE A 170 14.24 -4.39 3.15
C ILE A 170 14.67 -3.94 1.75
N VAL A 171 13.97 -2.98 1.16
CA VAL A 171 14.28 -2.50 -0.19
C VAL A 171 15.65 -1.83 -0.25
N ASN A 172 15.97 -0.99 0.74
CA ASN A 172 17.29 -0.35 0.82
C ASN A 172 18.42 -1.38 0.98
N GLU A 173 18.22 -2.38 1.83
CA GLU A 173 19.22 -3.43 2.03
C GLU A 173 19.47 -4.22 0.74
N ARG A 174 18.42 -4.58 0.01
CA ARG A 174 18.53 -5.28 -1.27
C ARG A 174 19.27 -4.46 -2.32
N ARG A 175 19.00 -3.16 -2.41
CA ARG A 175 19.71 -2.27 -3.34
C ARG A 175 21.20 -2.15 -3.01
N ASN A 176 21.55 -2.12 -1.73
CA ASN A 176 22.94 -2.08 -1.29
C ASN A 176 23.72 -3.38 -1.58
N HIS A 177 23.04 -4.52 -1.74
CA HIS A 177 23.67 -5.81 -2.05
C HIS A 177 23.84 -6.08 -3.56
N VAL A 178 23.15 -5.30 -4.41
CA VAL A 178 23.19 -5.44 -5.88
C VAL A 178 24.12 -4.41 -6.53
N ALA A 179 24.47 -3.32 -5.82
CA ALA A 179 25.42 -2.29 -6.24
C ALA A 179 26.87 -2.64 -5.91
#